data_AF-A0A852WEK1-F1
#
_entry.id   AF-A0A852WEK1-F1
#
_cell.length_a   1.000
_cell.length_b   1.000
_cell.length_c   1.000
_cell.angle_alpha   90.00
_cell.angle_beta   90.00
_cell.angle_gamma   90.00
#
_symmetry.space_group_name_H-M   'P 1'
#
loop_
_entity.id
_entity.type
_entity.pdbx_description
1 polymer ?
#
loop_
_entity_poly.entity_id
_entity_poly.type
_entity_poly.pdbx_seq_one_letter_code
_entity_poly.pdbx_strand_id
1 'polypeptide(L)'
;MSAAEGSGAPLERNPMIQDPPANTGCTEVLAEVWLFLDHECDQERRRLLQQHLDECGPCLAEYGIDEKLKALLARKCGGEAAPAGLKDRLRSQIRSAVLEQAQVTVESGPDGTSVSVSHQRTEYRRSGG
;
A
#
# COMPACT_ATOMS: atom_id res chain seq x y z
N MET A 1 -4.33 38.75 -34.05
CA MET A 1 -4.63 38.03 -32.80
C MET A 1 -4.43 36.56 -33.10
N SER A 2 -3.31 35.98 -32.64
CA SER A 2 -2.97 34.57 -32.84
C SER A 2 -3.03 33.85 -31.51
N ALA A 3 -3.68 32.70 -31.47
CA ALA A 3 -3.42 31.64 -30.51
C ALA A 3 -3.69 30.30 -31.22
N ALA A 4 -2.74 29.38 -31.06
CA ALA A 4 -2.54 28.19 -31.84
C ALA A 4 -3.52 27.06 -31.47
N GLU A 5 -3.90 26.28 -32.48
CA GLU A 5 -4.60 25.01 -32.32
C GLU A 5 -3.62 23.97 -31.73
N GLY A 6 -4.05 23.30 -30.65
CA GLY A 6 -3.28 22.30 -29.94
C GLY A 6 -3.10 21.02 -30.77
N SER A 7 -1.85 20.62 -30.98
CA SER A 7 -1.51 19.34 -31.60
C SER A 7 -1.29 18.30 -30.49
N GLY A 8 -2.38 17.68 -30.04
CA GLY A 8 -2.32 16.45 -29.25
C GLY A 8 -2.19 15.25 -30.20
N ALA A 9 -1.05 14.57 -30.18
CA ALA A 9 -0.86 13.36 -30.96
C ALA A 9 -1.86 12.25 -30.54
N PRO A 10 -2.42 11.46 -31.47
CA PRO A 10 -3.32 10.39 -31.11
C PRO A 10 -2.52 9.24 -30.48
N LEU A 11 -2.84 8.91 -29.23
CA LEU A 11 -2.34 7.72 -28.55
C LEU A 11 -2.80 6.49 -29.35
N GLU A 12 -1.85 5.70 -29.85
CA GLU A 12 -2.13 4.47 -30.59
C GLU A 12 -2.92 3.49 -29.71
N ARG A 13 -4.09 3.06 -30.23
CA ARG A 13 -4.99 2.14 -29.54
C ARG A 13 -4.37 0.76 -29.44
N ASN A 14 -4.32 0.20 -28.23
CA ASN A 14 -3.97 -1.18 -27.99
C ASN A 14 -5.14 -2.11 -28.40
N PRO A 15 -5.00 -2.97 -29.42
CA PRO A 15 -6.12 -3.68 -30.06
C PRO A 15 -6.69 -4.87 -29.26
N MET A 16 -6.28 -5.07 -28.00
CA MET A 16 -6.73 -6.20 -27.16
C MET A 16 -7.81 -5.85 -26.13
N ILE A 17 -8.30 -4.61 -26.08
CA ILE A 17 -9.34 -4.19 -25.14
C ILE A 17 -10.71 -4.40 -25.80
N GLN A 18 -11.42 -5.45 -25.41
CA GLN A 18 -12.83 -5.63 -25.78
C GLN A 18 -13.68 -4.86 -24.76
N ASP A 19 -14.30 -3.77 -25.18
CA ASP A 19 -15.18 -2.96 -24.33
C ASP A 19 -16.40 -3.81 -23.88
N PRO A 20 -16.63 -4.04 -22.56
CA PRO A 20 -17.90 -4.56 -22.09
C PRO A 20 -19.03 -3.54 -22.39
N PRO A 21 -20.29 -3.97 -22.54
CA PRO A 21 -21.41 -3.11 -22.93
C PRO A 21 -21.93 -2.24 -21.77
N ALA A 22 -21.02 -1.65 -21.00
CA ALA A 22 -21.33 -0.46 -20.22
C ALA A 22 -21.10 0.74 -21.13
N ASN A 23 -22.03 1.69 -21.13
CA ASN A 23 -22.18 2.79 -22.10
C ASN A 23 -21.01 3.80 -22.18
N THR A 24 -19.83 3.47 -21.63
CA THR A 24 -18.62 4.31 -21.59
C THR A 24 -17.42 3.42 -21.93
N GLY A 25 -16.67 3.74 -22.99
CA GLY A 25 -15.54 2.93 -23.45
C GLY A 25 -14.34 3.04 -22.51
N CYS A 26 -13.50 2.00 -22.44
CA CYS A 26 -12.33 1.96 -21.55
C CYS A 26 -11.40 3.17 -21.75
N THR A 27 -11.16 3.57 -23.00
CA THR A 27 -10.31 4.74 -23.33
C THR A 27 -10.86 6.05 -22.79
N GLU A 28 -12.19 6.20 -22.83
CA GLU A 28 -12.87 7.39 -22.34
C GLU A 28 -12.84 7.47 -20.81
N VAL A 29 -13.03 6.33 -20.14
CA VAL A 29 -12.90 6.23 -18.68
C VAL A 29 -11.48 6.57 -18.22
N LEU A 30 -10.47 6.05 -18.92
CA LEU A 30 -9.07 6.33 -18.63
C LEU A 30 -8.67 7.79 -18.89
N ALA A 31 -9.28 8.46 -19.87
CA ALA A 31 -9.02 9.87 -20.15
C ALA A 31 -9.55 10.79 -19.03
N GLU A 32 -10.62 10.39 -18.34
CA GLU A 32 -11.30 11.23 -17.34
C GLU A 32 -11.13 10.78 -15.89
N VAL A 33 -10.39 9.69 -15.64
CA VAL A 33 -10.23 9.14 -14.29
C VAL A 33 -9.60 10.12 -13.30
N TRP A 34 -8.76 11.07 -13.76
CA TRP A 34 -8.22 12.13 -12.88
C TRP A 34 -9.32 13.05 -12.35
N LEU A 35 -10.26 13.47 -13.21
CA LEU A 35 -11.39 14.31 -12.80
C LEU A 35 -12.28 13.57 -11.80
N PHE A 36 -12.44 12.25 -11.98
CA PHE A 36 -13.18 11.41 -11.05
C PHE A 36 -12.50 11.36 -9.67
N LEU A 37 -11.17 11.19 -9.62
CA LEU A 37 -10.38 11.11 -8.39
C LEU A 37 -10.30 12.45 -7.63
N ASP A 38 -10.15 13.56 -8.35
CA ASP A 38 -10.06 14.92 -7.76
C ASP A 38 -11.43 15.50 -7.42
N HIS A 39 -12.46 14.71 -7.62
CA HIS A 39 -13.86 15.02 -7.43
C HIS A 39 -14.46 16.08 -8.37
N GLU A 40 -13.81 16.38 -9.49
CA GLU A 40 -14.18 17.41 -10.46
C GLU A 40 -15.18 16.96 -11.54
N CYS A 41 -15.65 15.70 -11.51
CA CYS A 41 -16.75 15.24 -12.38
C CYS A 41 -18.14 15.62 -11.83
N ASP A 42 -19.08 15.87 -12.75
CA ASP A 42 -20.50 15.93 -12.44
C ASP A 42 -21.04 14.58 -11.93
N GLN A 43 -22.21 14.62 -11.31
CA GLN A 43 -22.74 13.47 -10.56
C GLN A 43 -23.13 12.30 -11.46
N GLU A 44 -23.66 12.56 -12.66
CA GLU A 44 -24.02 11.50 -13.60
C GLU A 44 -22.77 10.89 -14.21
N ARG A 45 -21.79 11.72 -14.60
CA ARG A 45 -20.52 11.23 -15.13
C ARG A 45 -19.75 10.41 -14.11
N ARG A 46 -19.74 10.84 -12.84
CA ARG A 46 -19.14 10.07 -11.74
C ARG A 46 -19.76 8.69 -11.61
N ARG A 47 -21.09 8.57 -11.73
CA ARG A 47 -21.80 7.29 -11.63
C ARG A 47 -21.39 6.32 -12.74
N LEU A 48 -21.26 6.82 -13.97
CA LEU A 48 -20.85 6.04 -15.14
C LEU A 48 -19.39 5.58 -15.04
N LEU A 49 -18.49 6.48 -14.64
CA LEU A 49 -17.07 6.18 -14.43
C LEU A 49 -16.89 5.15 -13.30
N GLN A 50 -17.59 5.32 -12.17
CA GLN A 50 -17.57 4.38 -11.05
C GLN A 50 -18.03 2.99 -11.49
N GLN A 51 -19.18 2.90 -12.16
CA GLN A 51 -19.72 1.63 -12.64
C GLN A 51 -18.72 0.89 -13.54
N HIS A 52 -18.08 1.61 -14.47
CA HIS A 52 -17.08 0.99 -15.35
C HIS A 52 -15.83 0.55 -14.59
N LEU A 53 -15.31 1.34 -13.65
CA LEU A 53 -14.15 0.96 -12.84
C LEU A 53 -14.44 -0.25 -11.94
N ASP A 54 -15.67 -0.39 -11.46
CA ASP A 54 -16.10 -1.55 -10.65
C ASP A 54 -16.24 -2.83 -11.50
N GLU A 55 -16.67 -2.70 -12.76
CA GLU A 55 -16.90 -3.82 -13.67
C GLU A 55 -15.65 -4.21 -14.49
N CYS A 56 -14.71 -3.28 -14.70
CA CYS A 56 -13.53 -3.45 -15.57
C CYS A 56 -12.20 -3.41 -14.81
N GLY A 57 -11.82 -4.56 -14.23
CA GLY A 57 -10.50 -4.77 -13.61
C GLY A 57 -9.28 -4.45 -14.50
N PRO A 58 -9.30 -4.70 -15.83
CA PRO A 58 -8.21 -4.32 -16.72
C PRO A 58 -7.91 -2.81 -16.76
N CYS A 59 -8.92 -1.94 -16.71
CA CYS A 59 -8.73 -0.48 -16.72
C CYS A 59 -7.97 0.01 -15.47
N LEU A 60 -8.24 -0.58 -14.30
CA LEU A 60 -7.52 -0.28 -13.06
C LEU A 60 -6.04 -0.68 -13.15
N ALA A 61 -5.78 -1.84 -13.75
CA ALA A 61 -4.43 -2.38 -13.93
C ALA A 61 -3.63 -1.58 -14.97
N GLU A 62 -4.20 -1.27 -16.14
CA GLU A 62 -3.53 -0.56 -17.24
C GLU A 62 -3.13 0.87 -16.86
N TYR A 63 -3.91 1.54 -16.01
CA TYR A 63 -3.59 2.88 -15.56
C TYR A 63 -2.55 2.92 -14.43
N GLY A 64 -2.23 1.77 -13.83
CA GLY A 64 -1.35 1.69 -12.67
C GLY A 64 -1.88 2.48 -11.48
N ILE A 65 -3.22 2.58 -11.30
CA ILE A 65 -3.82 3.32 -10.17
C ILE A 65 -3.29 2.77 -8.87
N ASP A 66 -3.15 1.45 -8.75
CA ASP A 66 -2.56 0.81 -7.58
C ASP A 66 -1.15 1.31 -7.26
N GLU A 67 -0.28 1.44 -8.26
CA GLU A 67 1.09 1.92 -8.07
C GLU A 67 1.13 3.42 -7.77
N LYS A 68 0.31 4.21 -8.47
CA LYS A 68 0.15 5.66 -8.24
C LYS A 68 -0.42 5.94 -6.85
N LEU A 69 -1.40 5.17 -6.41
CA LEU A 69 -1.98 5.24 -5.07
C LEU A 69 -0.97 4.82 -4.00
N LYS A 70 -0.25 3.72 -4.20
CA LYS A 70 0.84 3.31 -3.29
C LYS A 70 1.92 4.38 -3.18
N ALA A 71 2.33 4.98 -4.30
CA ALA A 71 3.31 6.06 -4.31
C ALA A 71 2.77 7.34 -3.62
N LEU A 72 1.50 7.66 -3.81
CA LEU A 72 0.83 8.79 -3.17
C LEU A 72 0.65 8.58 -1.66
N LEU A 73 0.31 7.37 -1.23
CA LEU A 73 0.28 7.00 0.18
C LEU A 73 1.69 7.01 0.78
N ALA A 74 2.71 6.50 0.08
CA ALA A 74 4.09 6.58 0.54
C ALA A 74 4.56 8.03 0.70
N ARG A 75 4.23 8.95 -0.23
CA ARG A 75 4.64 10.35 -0.11
C ARG A 75 3.85 11.15 0.94
N LYS A 76 2.54 10.91 1.07
CA LYS A 76 1.64 11.71 1.92
C LYS A 76 1.47 11.11 3.32
N CYS A 77 1.56 9.79 3.43
CA CYS A 77 1.27 9.03 4.64
C CYS A 77 2.47 8.14 5.06
N GLY A 78 3.55 8.06 4.28
CA GLY A 78 4.77 7.32 4.63
C GLY A 78 5.64 7.98 5.71
N GLY A 79 5.23 9.14 6.22
CA GLY A 79 5.86 9.84 7.34
C GLY A 79 7.23 10.44 7.02
N GLU A 80 7.79 11.18 7.99
CA GLU A 80 9.21 11.52 7.96
C GLU A 80 10.06 10.26 8.16
N ALA A 81 11.22 10.22 7.50
CA ALA A 81 12.18 9.12 7.68
C ALA A 81 12.43 8.89 9.18
N ALA A 82 12.29 7.64 9.62
CA ALA A 82 12.50 7.28 11.01
C ALA A 82 13.85 7.84 11.52
N PRO A 83 13.90 8.46 12.72
CA PRO A 83 15.11 9.07 13.24
C PRO A 83 16.32 8.14 13.19
N ALA A 84 17.47 8.68 12.81
CA ALA A 84 18.72 7.95 12.80
C ALA A 84 18.97 7.32 14.18
N GLY A 85 19.34 6.04 14.21
CA GLY A 85 19.59 5.29 15.45
C GLY A 85 18.35 4.71 16.14
N LEU A 86 17.11 4.98 15.67
CA LEU A 86 15.90 4.35 16.23
C LEU A 86 15.97 2.81 16.15
N LYS A 87 16.45 2.29 15.01
CA LYS A 87 16.62 0.85 14.77
C LYS A 87 17.59 0.23 15.77
N ASP A 88 18.70 0.89 16.08
CA ASP A 88 19.69 0.39 17.02
C ASP A 88 19.18 0.45 18.46
N ARG A 89 18.47 1.53 18.81
CA ARG A 89 17.78 1.65 20.11
C ARG A 89 16.75 0.55 20.30
N LEU A 90 15.90 0.30 19.30
CA LEU A 90 14.91 -0.78 19.34
C LEU A 90 15.57 -2.15 19.48
N ARG A 91 16.62 -2.43 18.70
CA ARG A 91 17.38 -3.68 18.82
C ARG A 91 18.01 -3.87 20.19
N SER A 92 18.46 -2.80 20.83
CA SER A 92 18.99 -2.86 22.19
C SER A 92 17.88 -3.17 23.19
N GLN A 93 16.76 -2.43 23.12
CA GLN A 93 15.62 -2.61 24.02
C GLN A 93 14.99 -4.00 23.89
N ILE A 94 14.83 -4.51 22.67
CA ILE A 94 14.31 -5.87 22.45
C ILE A 94 15.26 -6.92 23.05
N ARG A 95 16.57 -6.78 22.85
CA ARG A 95 17.55 -7.69 23.46
C ARG A 95 17.45 -7.67 24.99
N SER A 96 17.39 -6.48 25.60
CA SER A 96 17.21 -6.34 27.04
C SER A 96 15.92 -6.99 27.52
N ALA A 97 14.78 -6.70 26.88
CA ALA A 97 13.49 -7.27 27.25
C ALA A 97 13.46 -8.80 27.13
N VAL A 98 14.07 -9.37 26.08
CA VAL A 98 14.15 -10.83 25.90
C VAL A 98 15.00 -11.48 26.99
N LEU A 99 16.11 -10.85 27.40
CA LEU A 99 16.95 -11.34 28.48
C LEU A 99 16.27 -11.23 29.85
N GLU A 100 15.52 -10.15 30.09
CA GLU A 100 14.74 -9.95 31.31
C GLU A 100 13.61 -11.00 31.47
N GLN A 101 13.06 -11.48 30.36
CA GLN A 101 12.01 -12.50 30.33
C GLN A 101 12.54 -13.94 30.26
N ALA A 102 13.87 -14.13 30.22
CA ALA A 102 14.49 -15.44 30.16
C ALA A 102 14.76 -15.98 31.58
N GLN A 103 14.26 -17.18 31.86
CA GLN A 103 14.67 -17.96 33.02
C GLN A 103 15.91 -18.79 32.63
N VAL A 104 17.03 -18.54 33.31
CA VAL A 104 18.28 -19.28 33.12
C VAL A 104 18.51 -20.16 34.34
N THR A 105 18.50 -21.48 34.14
CA THR A 105 18.81 -22.45 35.20
C THR A 105 20.17 -23.08 34.90
N VAL A 106 21.08 -22.98 35.86
CA VAL A 106 22.42 -23.59 35.80
C VAL A 106 22.47 -24.72 36.82
N GLU A 107 22.68 -25.94 36.35
CA GLU A 107 22.83 -27.13 37.17
C GLU A 107 24.26 -27.63 37.05
N SER A 108 24.98 -27.75 38.17
CA SER A 108 26.32 -28.34 38.18
C SER A 108 26.25 -29.76 38.74
N GLY A 109 26.60 -30.74 37.90
CA GLY A 109 26.64 -32.15 38.26
C GLY A 109 28.04 -32.76 38.07
N PRO A 110 28.23 -34.01 38.51
CA PRO A 110 29.49 -34.75 38.31
C PRO A 110 29.86 -34.93 36.83
N ASP A 111 28.86 -34.92 35.93
CA ASP A 111 29.03 -35.05 34.47
C ASP A 111 29.27 -33.70 33.76
N GLY A 112 29.32 -32.58 34.50
CA GLY A 112 29.53 -31.24 33.97
C GLY A 112 28.43 -30.24 34.35
N THR A 113 28.51 -29.04 33.77
CA THR A 113 27.54 -27.96 34.00
C THR A 113 26.53 -27.91 32.86
N SER A 114 25.25 -28.03 33.18
CA SER A 114 24.12 -27.85 32.26
C SER A 114 23.55 -26.44 32.41
N VAL A 115 23.37 -25.74 31.29
CA VAL A 115 22.72 -24.41 31.24
C VAL A 115 21.48 -24.52 30.39
N SER A 116 20.32 -24.27 30.98
CA SER A 116 19.03 -24.22 30.28
C SER A 116 18.46 -22.81 30.29
N VAL A 117 17.91 -22.39 29.15
CA VAL A 117 17.29 -21.08 28.97
C VAL A 117 15.86 -21.30 28.48
N SER A 118 14.88 -20.79 29.22
CA SER A 118 13.46 -20.81 28.84
C SER A 118 12.89 -19.39 28.84
N HIS A 119 11.93 -19.10 27.96
CA HIS A 119 11.34 -17.76 27.80
C HIS A 119 9.84 -17.82 28.05
N GLN A 120 9.29 -16.87 28.80
CA GLN A 120 7.84 -16.74 28.99
C GLN A 120 7.26 -15.78 27.95
N ARG A 121 6.31 -16.26 27.13
CA ARG A 121 5.68 -15.46 26.08
C ARG A 121 4.75 -14.42 26.69
N THR A 122 5.00 -13.14 26.43
CA THR A 122 4.03 -12.08 26.79
C THR A 122 2.86 -12.12 25.80
N GLU A 123 1.67 -12.45 26.27
CA GLU A 123 0.46 -12.43 25.45
C GLU A 123 -0.09 -11.01 25.35
N TYR A 124 -0.15 -10.46 24.13
CA TYR A 124 -0.81 -9.19 23.87
C TYR A 124 -2.33 -9.42 23.75
N ARG A 125 -3.08 -9.03 24.79
CA ARG A 125 -4.55 -9.09 24.77
C ARG A 125 -5.07 -7.90 23.97
N ARG A 126 -5.53 -8.13 22.73
CA ARG A 126 -6.26 -7.11 21.95
C ARG A 126 -7.50 -6.68 22.73
N SER A 127 -7.51 -5.43 23.19
CA SER A 127 -8.73 -4.75 23.62
C SER A 127 -9.57 -4.52 22.36
N GLY A 128 -10.58 -5.37 22.14
CA GLY A 128 -11.57 -5.14 21.09
C GLY A 128 -12.36 -3.87 21.40
N GLY A 129 -12.48 -3.00 20.40
CA GLY A 129 -13.45 -1.90 20.35
C GLY A 129 -14.62 -2.29 19.48
#